data_AF-A0A6L7RV04-F1
#
_entry.id   AF-A0A6L7RV04-F1
#
_cell.length_a   1.000
_cell.length_b   1.000
_cell.length_c   1.000
_cell.angle_alpha   90.00
_cell.angle_beta   90.00
_cell.angle_gamma   90.00
#
_symmetry.space_group_name_H-M   'P 1'
#
loop_
_entity.id
_entity.type
_entity.pdbx_description
1 polymer ?
#
loop_
_entity_poly.entity_id
_entity_poly.type
_entity_poly.pdbx_seq_one_letter_code
_entity_poly.pdbx_strand_id
1 'polypeptide(L)'
;MVEVRTDVGVTGYGYGGGGLASLPIVNGHFNEQISGASLDSPEDVFRIWDRLYYESIPYGRKGIALMALSGVDLALWDALGKAERRPVAELIGGIRKPSIEVYATGPDSEWYAELGV
;
A
#
# COMPACT_ATOMS: atom_id res chain seq x y z
N MET A 1 -8.22 -4.50 5.39
CA MET A 1 -7.03 -3.97 6.09
C MET A 1 -5.98 -5.06 6.12
N VAL A 2 -4.75 -4.71 5.77
CA VAL A 2 -3.56 -5.57 5.82
C VAL A 2 -2.62 -5.03 6.89
N GLU A 3 -1.99 -5.92 7.64
CA GLU A 3 -1.01 -5.61 8.68
C GLU A 3 0.30 -6.31 8.34
N VAL A 4 1.41 -5.58 8.33
CA VAL A 4 2.77 -6.15 8.20
C VAL A 4 3.53 -5.87 9.48
N ARG A 5 4.02 -6.93 10.13
CA ARG A 5 4.81 -6.86 11.36
C ARG A 5 6.27 -7.09 11.03
N THR A 6 7.13 -6.23 11.56
CA THR A 6 8.58 -6.39 11.49
C THR A 6 9.14 -6.93 12.80
N ASP A 7 10.33 -7.51 12.73
CA ASP A 7 11.08 -8.03 13.88
C ASP A 7 11.63 -6.92 14.78
N VAL A 8 11.80 -5.71 14.25
CA VAL A 8 12.16 -4.49 15.01
C VAL A 8 10.96 -3.85 15.73
N GLY A 9 9.81 -4.53 15.76
CA GLY A 9 8.63 -4.10 16.53
C GLY A 9 7.80 -3.00 15.87
N VAL A 10 8.03 -2.72 14.58
CA VAL A 10 7.20 -1.78 13.80
C VAL A 10 6.07 -2.56 13.12
N THR A 11 4.90 -1.93 13.04
CA THR A 11 3.76 -2.48 12.32
C THR A 11 3.23 -1.47 11.32
N GLY A 12 3.21 -1.87 10.05
CA GLY A 12 2.63 -1.11 8.95
C GLY A 12 1.21 -1.56 8.64
N TYR A 13 0.39 -0.63 8.17
CA TYR A 13 -1.01 -0.85 7.82
C TYR A 13 -1.30 -0.38 6.40
N GLY A 14 -2.05 -1.20 5.67
CA GLY A 14 -2.45 -0.89 4.31
C GLY A 14 -3.91 -1.25 4.06
N TYR A 15 -4.58 -0.47 3.21
CA TYR A 15 -5.96 -0.75 2.81
C TYR A 15 -6.02 -1.17 1.35
N GLY A 16 -6.21 -2.47 1.14
CA GLY A 16 -6.52 -3.06 -0.17
C GLY A 16 -8.01 -3.35 -0.32
N GLY A 17 -8.47 -3.42 -1.56
CA GLY A 17 -9.83 -3.90 -1.90
C GLY A 17 -9.98 -5.42 -1.81
N GLY A 18 -11.11 -5.94 -2.30
CA GLY A 18 -11.37 -7.38 -2.42
C GLY A 18 -12.07 -8.05 -1.23
N GLY A 19 -12.13 -7.39 -0.06
CA GLY A 19 -12.87 -7.90 1.10
C GLY A 19 -12.42 -9.29 1.55
N LEU A 20 -13.36 -10.16 1.92
CA LEU A 20 -13.02 -11.53 2.36
C LEU A 20 -12.32 -12.37 1.28
N ALA A 21 -12.55 -12.06 0.00
CA ALA A 21 -11.96 -12.81 -1.10
C ALA A 21 -10.45 -12.58 -1.27
N SER A 22 -9.90 -11.45 -0.76
CA SER A 22 -8.46 -11.20 -0.78
C SER A 22 -7.72 -11.86 0.38
N LEU A 23 -8.41 -12.30 1.44
CA LEU A 23 -7.76 -12.88 2.63
C LEU A 23 -6.88 -14.10 2.34
N PRO A 24 -7.31 -15.11 1.55
CA PRO A 24 -6.48 -16.27 1.25
C PRO A 24 -5.24 -15.91 0.43
N ILE A 25 -5.32 -14.84 -0.37
CA ILE A 25 -4.19 -14.35 -1.17
C ILE A 25 -3.18 -13.66 -0.27
N VAL A 26 -3.63 -12.74 0.61
CA VAL A 26 -2.76 -12.00 1.53
C VAL A 26 -2.14 -12.94 2.57
N ASN A 27 -2.96 -13.66 3.33
CA ASN A 27 -2.49 -14.45 4.48
C ASN A 27 -1.89 -15.80 4.08
N GLY A 28 -2.23 -16.31 2.90
CA GLY A 28 -1.62 -17.51 2.33
C GLY A 28 -0.45 -17.10 1.44
N HIS A 29 -0.70 -17.04 0.13
CA HIS A 29 0.34 -16.93 -0.88
C HIS A 29 1.30 -15.75 -0.64
N PHE A 30 0.80 -14.52 -0.47
CA PHE A 30 1.69 -13.36 -0.32
C PHE A 30 2.51 -13.41 0.97
N ASN A 31 1.90 -13.81 2.09
CA ASN A 31 2.60 -13.98 3.35
C ASN A 31 3.74 -15.01 3.24
N GLU A 32 3.52 -16.14 2.55
CA GLU A 32 4.58 -17.14 2.31
C GLU A 32 5.76 -16.56 1.51
N GLN A 33 5.51 -15.65 0.56
CA GLN A 33 6.56 -15.07 -0.27
C GLN A 33 7.38 -13.98 0.43
N ILE A 34 6.80 -13.25 1.40
CA ILE A 34 7.45 -12.09 2.03
C ILE A 34 7.93 -12.35 3.46
N SER A 35 7.51 -13.45 4.08
CA SER A 35 7.93 -13.79 5.44
C SER A 35 9.46 -13.90 5.52
N GLY A 36 10.08 -13.07 6.36
CA GLY A 36 11.52 -13.00 6.53
C GLY A 36 12.28 -12.20 5.46
N ALA A 37 11.57 -11.52 4.55
CA ALA A 37 12.19 -10.58 3.62
C ALA A 37 12.68 -9.31 4.36
N SER A 38 13.79 -8.74 3.90
CA SER A 38 14.27 -7.42 4.34
C SER A 38 13.32 -6.31 3.90
N LEU A 39 13.24 -5.26 4.71
CA LEU A 39 12.50 -4.03 4.45
C LEU A 39 13.32 -2.84 5.00
N ASP A 40 14.52 -2.66 4.45
CA ASP A 40 15.49 -1.67 4.92
C ASP A 40 15.51 -0.40 4.08
N SER A 41 14.97 -0.46 2.85
CA SER A 41 14.95 0.66 1.92
C SER A 41 13.75 0.64 0.95
N PRO A 42 13.48 1.75 0.24
CA PRO A 42 12.51 1.79 -0.86
C PRO A 42 12.66 0.67 -1.89
N GLU A 43 13.90 0.29 -2.21
CA GLU A 43 14.23 -0.79 -3.15
C GLU A 43 13.69 -2.15 -2.72
N ASP A 44 13.63 -2.42 -1.41
CA ASP A 44 13.02 -3.63 -0.89
C ASP A 44 11.51 -3.68 -1.14
N VAL A 45 10.81 -2.55 -1.01
CA VAL A 45 9.38 -2.48 -1.30
C VAL A 45 9.13 -2.79 -2.77
N PHE A 46 9.91 -2.19 -3.69
CA PHE A 46 9.81 -2.47 -5.12
C PHE A 46 10.11 -3.94 -5.45
N ARG A 47 11.17 -4.51 -4.85
CA ARG A 47 11.54 -5.91 -5.01
C ARG A 47 10.42 -6.86 -4.55
N ILE A 48 9.82 -6.58 -3.39
CA ILE A 48 8.71 -7.37 -2.85
C ILE A 48 7.50 -7.25 -3.78
N TRP A 49 7.18 -6.03 -4.24
CA TRP A 49 6.07 -5.80 -5.15
C TRP A 49 6.22 -6.61 -6.45
N ASP A 50 7.39 -6.52 -7.09
CA ASP A 50 7.70 -7.26 -8.32
C ASP A 50 7.54 -8.76 -8.10
N ARG A 51 8.14 -9.29 -7.02
CA ARG A 51 8.03 -10.70 -6.65
C ARG A 51 6.58 -11.14 -6.53
N LEU A 52 5.77 -10.44 -5.75
CA LEU A 52 4.36 -10.79 -5.53
C LEU A 52 3.53 -10.67 -6.80
N TYR A 53 3.78 -9.65 -7.62
CA TYR A 53 3.13 -9.49 -8.90
C TYR A 53 3.42 -10.68 -9.82
N TYR A 54 4.70 -11.03 -10.00
CA TYR A 54 5.13 -12.15 -10.85
C TYR A 54 4.54 -13.49 -10.38
N GLU A 55 4.62 -13.79 -9.09
CA GLU A 55 4.08 -15.04 -8.53
C GLU A 55 2.55 -15.11 -8.64
N SER A 56 1.86 -13.98 -8.68
CA SER A 56 0.41 -13.93 -8.86
C SER A 56 -0.08 -13.97 -10.32
N ILE A 57 0.80 -13.86 -11.33
CA ILE A 57 0.41 -13.78 -12.76
C ILE A 57 -0.65 -14.83 -13.18
N PRO A 58 -0.57 -16.11 -12.78
CA PRO A 58 -1.54 -17.14 -13.20
C PRO A 58 -3.00 -16.82 -12.83
N TYR A 59 -3.22 -16.03 -11.78
CA TYR A 59 -4.56 -15.71 -11.27
C TYR A 59 -4.77 -14.20 -10.99
N GLY A 60 -3.76 -13.37 -11.25
CA GLY A 60 -3.62 -12.11 -10.53
C GLY A 60 -3.22 -10.88 -11.33
N ARG A 61 -3.28 -10.86 -12.65
CA ARG A 61 -2.88 -9.69 -13.48
C ARG A 61 -3.76 -8.44 -13.30
N LYS A 62 -5.00 -8.62 -12.81
CA LYS A 62 -5.99 -7.58 -12.50
C LYS A 62 -6.92 -8.08 -11.39
N GLY A 63 -7.79 -7.21 -10.88
CA GLY A 63 -8.86 -7.61 -9.97
C GLY A 63 -8.37 -7.93 -8.56
N ILE A 64 -8.92 -8.97 -7.94
CA ILE A 64 -8.81 -9.22 -6.49
C ILE A 64 -7.36 -9.41 -6.04
N ALA A 65 -6.52 -10.09 -6.83
CA ALA A 65 -5.12 -10.26 -6.47
C ALA A 65 -4.33 -8.93 -6.48
N LEU A 66 -4.59 -8.03 -7.45
CA LEU A 66 -3.98 -6.70 -7.42
C LEU A 66 -4.50 -5.87 -6.25
N MET A 67 -5.80 -5.96 -5.94
CA MET A 67 -6.36 -5.27 -4.79
C MET A 67 -5.72 -5.75 -3.47
N ALA A 68 -5.44 -7.06 -3.36
CA ALA A 68 -4.67 -7.64 -2.26
C ALA A 68 -3.23 -7.11 -2.24
N LEU A 69 -2.57 -7.08 -3.41
CA LEU A 69 -1.19 -6.61 -3.55
C LEU A 69 -1.05 -5.15 -3.13
N SER A 70 -1.97 -4.29 -3.57
CA SER A 70 -2.01 -2.88 -3.15
C SER A 70 -2.15 -2.72 -1.64
N GLY A 71 -2.92 -3.60 -0.98
CA GLY A 71 -3.03 -3.60 0.48
C GLY A 71 -1.71 -3.93 1.18
N VAL A 72 -0.96 -4.91 0.65
CA VAL A 72 0.37 -5.28 1.16
C VAL A 72 1.38 -4.16 0.89
N ASP A 73 1.42 -3.61 -0.32
CA ASP A 73 2.32 -2.53 -0.73
C ASP A 73 2.19 -1.29 0.18
N LEU A 74 0.95 -0.83 0.42
CA LEU A 74 0.70 0.29 1.33
C LEU A 74 1.16 -0.02 2.76
N ALA A 75 0.98 -1.26 3.23
CA ALA A 75 1.44 -1.67 4.55
C ALA A 75 2.98 -1.70 4.66
N LEU A 76 3.68 -2.10 3.59
CA LEU A 76 5.14 -2.07 3.54
C LEU A 76 5.67 -0.64 3.58
N TRP A 77 5.08 0.27 2.80
CA TRP A 77 5.46 1.69 2.83
C TRP A 77 5.21 2.33 4.19
N ASP A 78 4.07 2.04 4.83
CA ASP A 78 3.77 2.53 6.18
C ASP A 78 4.75 1.97 7.22
N ALA A 79 5.10 0.68 7.14
CA ALA A 79 6.10 0.07 8.01
C ALA A 79 7.48 0.73 7.84
N LEU A 80 7.94 0.91 6.59
CA LEU A 80 9.22 1.54 6.29
C LEU A 80 9.27 3.00 6.77
N GLY A 81 8.23 3.78 6.48
CA GLY A 81 8.13 5.17 6.94
C GLY A 81 8.15 5.29 8.46
N LYS A 82 7.45 4.39 9.17
CA LYS A 82 7.49 4.33 10.64
C LYS A 82 8.87 3.94 11.17
N ALA A 83 9.53 2.95 10.56
CA ALA A 83 10.88 2.52 10.95
C ALA A 83 11.90 3.65 10.76
N GLU A 84 11.83 4.38 9.65
CA GLU A 84 12.69 5.54 9.37
C GLU A 84 12.26 6.82 10.10
N ARG A 85 11.08 6.84 10.73
CA ARG A 85 10.44 8.04 11.31
C ARG A 85 10.29 9.18 10.29
N ARG A 86 9.94 8.83 9.06
CA ARG A 86 9.80 9.77 7.94
C ARG A 86 8.43 9.60 7.27
N PRO A 87 7.80 10.70 6.83
CA PRO A 87 6.64 10.61 5.95
C PRO A 87 7.00 9.84 4.68
N VAL A 88 6.12 8.96 4.21
CA VAL A 88 6.34 8.17 2.97
C VAL A 88 6.68 9.08 1.78
N ALA A 89 6.07 10.27 1.70
CA ALA A 89 6.36 11.25 0.65
C ALA A 89 7.86 11.63 0.55
N GLU A 90 8.60 11.61 1.67
CA GLU A 90 10.04 11.84 1.67
C GLU A 90 10.85 10.64 1.14
N LEU A 91 10.30 9.43 1.25
CA LEU A 91 10.92 8.20 0.76
C LEU A 91 10.77 8.07 -0.76
N ILE A 92 9.68 8.59 -1.33
CA ILE A 92 9.34 8.44 -2.76
C ILE A 92 9.68 9.66 -3.63
N GLY A 93 10.59 10.52 -3.17
CA GLY A 93 11.11 11.64 -3.98
C GLY A 93 10.90 13.05 -3.40
N GLY A 94 10.50 13.16 -2.13
CA GLY A 94 10.45 14.41 -1.38
C GLY A 94 9.16 15.21 -1.55
N ILE A 95 8.92 16.13 -0.61
CA ILE A 95 7.79 17.06 -0.65
C ILE A 95 8.14 18.24 -1.56
N ARG A 96 7.51 18.33 -2.72
CA ARG A 96 7.77 19.40 -3.72
C ARG A 96 6.82 20.58 -3.64
N LYS A 97 5.65 20.40 -3.02
CA LYS A 97 4.63 21.43 -2.88
C LYS A 97 4.22 21.54 -1.41
N PRO A 98 4.05 22.76 -0.86
CA PRO A 98 3.59 22.94 0.52
C PRO A 98 2.11 22.59 0.69
N SER A 99 1.33 22.57 -0.38
CA SER A 99 -0.08 22.21 -0.41
C SER A 99 -0.46 21.52 -1.72
N ILE A 100 -1.55 20.76 -1.71
CA ILE A 100 -2.11 20.07 -2.87
C ILE A 100 -3.57 20.53 -3.01
N GLU A 101 -3.91 21.10 -4.17
CA GLU A 101 -5.29 21.40 -4.52
C GLU A 101 -6.04 20.10 -4.83
N VAL A 102 -7.27 20.00 -4.34
CA VAL A 102 -8.12 18.82 -4.46
C VAL A 102 -9.44 19.20 -5.10
N TYR A 103 -10.13 18.23 -5.70
CA TYR A 103 -11.48 18.40 -6.22
C TYR A 103 -12.42 17.39 -5.56
N ALA A 104 -13.70 17.75 -5.46
CA ALA A 104 -14.71 16.87 -4.87
C ALA A 104 -15.34 15.95 -5.93
N THR A 105 -15.54 14.67 -5.57
CA THR A 105 -16.29 13.71 -6.38
C THR A 105 -17.52 13.25 -5.62
N GLY A 106 -18.70 13.50 -6.19
CA GLY A 106 -19.97 12.98 -5.69
C GLY A 106 -21.15 13.66 -6.36
N PRO A 107 -22.37 13.39 -5.88
CA PRO A 107 -23.59 13.82 -6.58
C PRO A 107 -24.00 15.27 -6.31
N ASP A 108 -23.50 15.88 -5.23
CA ASP A 108 -23.94 17.19 -4.76
C ASP A 108 -23.02 18.31 -5.26
N SER A 109 -23.19 18.66 -6.54
CA SER A 109 -22.38 19.69 -7.19
C SER A 109 -22.59 21.09 -6.62
N GLU A 110 -23.77 21.39 -6.07
CA GLU A 110 -24.07 22.71 -5.49
C GLU A 110 -23.30 22.89 -4.18
N TRP A 111 -23.30 21.89 -3.31
CA TRP A 111 -22.50 21.92 -2.08
C TRP A 111 -21.00 22.03 -2.36
N TYR A 112 -20.49 21.38 -3.41
CA TYR A 112 -19.07 21.51 -3.79
C TYR A 112 -18.72 22.92 -4.24
N ALA A 113 -19.60 23.60 -4.98
CA ALA A 113 -19.39 24.98 -5.39
C ALA A 113 -19.35 25.94 -4.18
N GLU A 114 -20.13 25.69 -3.13
CA GLU A 114 -20.12 26.48 -1.89
C GLU A 114 -18.83 26.33 -1.08
N LEU A 115 -18.16 25.18 -1.16
CA LEU A 115 -16.88 24.91 -0.49
C LEU A 115 -15.71 25.69 -1.12
N GLY A 116 -15.92 26.38 -2.25
CA GLY A 116 -14.91 27.21 -2.90
C GLY A 116 -13.78 26.42 -3.55
N VAL A 117 -14.04 25.15 -3.90
CA VAL A 117 -13.16 24.30 -4.74
C VAL A 117 -13.45 24.48 -6.22
#